data_AF-A0A2G8L358-F1
#
_entry.id   AF-A0A2G8L358-F1
#
_cell.length_a   1.000
_cell.length_b   1.000
_cell.length_c   1.000
_cell.angle_alpha   90.00
_cell.angle_beta   90.00
_cell.angle_gamma   90.00
#
_symmetry.space_group_name_H-M   'P 1'
#
loop_
_entity.id
_entity.type
_entity.pdbx_description
1 polymer ?
#
loop_
_entity_poly.entity_id
_entity_poly.type
_entity_poly.pdbx_seq_one_letter_code
_entity_poly.pdbx_strand_id
1 'polypeptide(L)'
;MGNRSSKKKGSKRGIKTDTAPGANRNSQTPEPMDASSPRQPFQSEASASQFESIPHHKKQILIDGLKEKYKLYYDSVKPLPYIQDRLYCVNTIFVESGVVALSDSATSYGKDASWEQLDSYKNIFNDPHRRCNRRIIEGEPGYGKSTLTLQLAYDWCNGVQDSPLADVEILILLRLRQLGNVSSIYRAIKRYLVPKEYRVRREILRKY
;
A
#
# COMPACT_ATOMS: atom_id res chain seq x y z
N MET A 1 27.07 -11.03 -52.54
CA MET A 1 28.34 -10.31 -52.81
C MET A 1 28.66 -9.42 -51.62
N GLY A 2 29.94 -9.09 -51.34
CA GLY A 2 30.31 -8.08 -50.33
C GLY A 2 30.82 -8.59 -48.98
N ASN A 3 31.95 -9.31 -48.97
CA ASN A 3 32.71 -9.60 -47.74
C ASN A 3 33.62 -8.43 -47.35
N ARG A 4 33.73 -8.11 -46.04
CA ARG A 4 34.97 -7.78 -45.28
C ARG A 4 34.58 -7.48 -43.81
N SER A 5 35.10 -8.08 -42.73
CA SER A 5 36.44 -8.61 -42.40
C SER A 5 37.48 -7.48 -42.18
N SER A 6 38.26 -7.39 -41.09
CA SER A 6 38.33 -8.16 -39.82
C SER A 6 39.42 -7.59 -38.87
N LYS A 7 39.53 -8.16 -37.64
CA LYS A 7 40.74 -8.22 -36.76
C LYS A 7 41.13 -6.88 -36.05
N LYS A 8 41.89 -6.89 -34.93
CA LYS A 8 42.88 -7.87 -34.43
C LYS A 8 43.11 -7.81 -32.89
N LYS A 9 43.63 -8.93 -32.36
CA LYS A 9 44.43 -9.18 -31.11
C LYS A 9 45.04 -7.93 -30.41
N GLY A 10 45.27 -7.84 -29.09
CA GLY A 10 45.35 -8.86 -28.01
C GLY A 10 46.81 -9.10 -27.54
N SER A 11 47.10 -9.09 -26.22
CA SER A 11 48.42 -9.50 -25.65
C SER A 11 48.36 -9.87 -24.14
N LYS A 12 49.39 -10.56 -23.63
CA LYS A 12 49.52 -11.18 -22.27
C LYS A 12 50.83 -10.76 -21.55
N ARG A 13 50.92 -11.14 -20.24
CA ARG A 13 52.09 -11.16 -19.29
C ARG A 13 52.14 -9.91 -18.38
N GLY A 14 52.64 -9.88 -17.14
CA GLY A 14 53.22 -10.85 -16.18
C GLY A 14 52.98 -10.30 -14.74
N ILE A 15 53.68 -10.64 -13.63
CA ILE A 15 54.67 -11.68 -13.25
C ILE A 15 54.64 -11.77 -11.68
N LYS A 16 55.24 -12.80 -11.04
CA LYS A 16 55.36 -12.93 -9.56
C LYS A 16 56.55 -12.14 -8.99
N THR A 17 56.49 -11.76 -7.71
CA THR A 17 57.66 -11.68 -6.82
C THR A 17 57.31 -12.05 -5.37
N ASP A 18 57.90 -13.14 -4.86
CA ASP A 18 58.06 -13.40 -3.43
C ASP A 18 59.25 -12.57 -2.89
N THR A 19 59.25 -12.15 -1.61
CA THR A 19 60.44 -11.99 -0.73
C THR A 19 60.00 -11.53 0.68
N ALA A 20 60.35 -12.32 1.69
CA ALA A 20 60.56 -11.88 3.08
C ALA A 20 62.10 -11.88 3.32
N PRO A 21 62.70 -11.15 4.30
CA PRO A 21 62.49 -11.42 5.73
C PRO A 21 62.68 -10.18 6.68
N GLY A 22 62.66 -10.42 7.99
CA GLY A 22 63.04 -9.45 9.04
C GLY A 22 61.95 -9.28 10.11
N ALA A 23 61.83 -10.15 11.11
CA ALA A 23 62.67 -10.18 12.30
C ALA A 23 62.70 -8.83 13.06
N ASN A 24 61.82 -8.69 14.07
CA ASN A 24 62.10 -7.81 15.21
C ASN A 24 61.73 -8.52 16.52
N ARG A 25 62.60 -8.39 17.52
CA ARG A 25 62.36 -8.90 18.88
C ARG A 25 61.44 -7.92 19.61
N ASN A 26 60.59 -8.44 20.48
CA ASN A 26 60.71 -8.06 21.89
C ASN A 26 60.19 -9.16 22.80
N SER A 27 60.96 -9.40 23.86
CA SER A 27 60.75 -10.41 24.89
C SER A 27 60.10 -9.78 26.11
N GLN A 28 59.08 -10.43 26.69
CA GLN A 28 58.82 -10.34 28.12
C GLN A 28 58.09 -11.58 28.65
N THR A 29 58.45 -11.93 29.89
CA THR A 29 58.19 -13.17 30.63
C THR A 29 56.78 -13.15 31.25
N PRO A 30 56.14 -14.30 31.55
CA PRO A 30 54.78 -14.31 32.09
C PRO A 30 54.74 -13.98 33.59
N GLU A 31 53.71 -13.24 34.00
CA GLU A 31 53.31 -12.98 35.39
C GLU A 31 51.86 -13.50 35.60
N PRO A 32 51.44 -13.79 36.85
CA PRO A 32 50.48 -14.84 37.13
C PRO A 32 48.99 -14.44 36.99
N MET A 33 48.15 -15.46 37.04
CA MET A 33 46.68 -15.33 37.01
C MET A 33 46.17 -14.57 38.24
N ASP A 34 45.39 -13.51 38.01
CA ASP A 34 44.50 -12.96 39.03
C ASP A 34 43.03 -13.13 38.58
N ALA A 35 42.20 -13.56 39.51
CA ALA A 35 40.90 -14.16 39.24
C ALA A 35 39.76 -13.18 39.54
N SER A 36 39.60 -12.13 38.74
CA SER A 36 38.39 -11.30 38.78
C SER A 36 38.10 -10.57 37.46
N SER A 37 37.14 -11.07 36.70
CA SER A 37 36.47 -10.33 35.62
C SER A 37 34.98 -10.67 35.62
N PRO A 38 34.08 -9.67 35.73
CA PRO A 38 32.64 -9.92 35.66
C PRO A 38 32.25 -10.52 34.31
N ARG A 39 31.40 -11.55 34.32
CA ARG A 39 30.76 -12.04 33.09
C ARG A 39 29.98 -10.91 32.45
N GLN A 40 30.35 -10.51 31.23
CA GLN A 40 29.48 -9.66 30.43
C GLN A 40 28.19 -10.41 30.07
N PRO A 41 27.00 -9.82 30.24
CA PRO A 41 25.76 -10.40 29.77
C PRO A 41 25.79 -10.57 28.24
N PHE A 42 25.49 -11.79 27.80
CA PHE A 42 25.32 -12.14 26.40
C PHE A 42 24.19 -11.30 25.76
N GLN A 43 24.50 -10.56 24.70
CA GLN A 43 23.52 -9.76 23.97
C GLN A 43 22.52 -10.66 23.22
N SER A 44 21.35 -10.92 23.81
CA SER A 44 20.27 -11.71 23.18
C SER A 44 18.94 -10.96 23.00
N GLU A 45 18.77 -9.78 23.59
CA GLU A 45 17.49 -9.04 23.55
C GLU A 45 17.25 -8.29 22.23
N ALA A 46 18.30 -8.04 21.44
CA ALA A 46 18.21 -7.30 20.17
C ALA A 46 17.52 -8.07 19.03
N SER A 47 17.29 -9.38 19.17
CA SER A 47 16.74 -10.23 18.10
C SER A 47 15.23 -10.42 18.14
N ALA A 48 14.59 -10.30 19.32
CA ALA A 48 13.15 -10.50 19.47
C ALA A 48 12.34 -9.35 18.83
N SER A 49 12.73 -8.10 19.09
CA SER A 49 12.06 -6.89 18.57
C SER A 49 12.14 -6.73 17.05
N GLN A 50 13.12 -7.37 16.40
CA GLN A 50 13.24 -7.36 14.94
C GLN A 50 12.28 -8.32 14.22
N PHE A 51 11.71 -9.32 14.90
CA PHE A 51 10.80 -10.28 14.24
C PHE A 51 9.33 -9.84 14.27
N GLU A 52 8.88 -9.27 15.40
CA GLU A 52 7.52 -8.75 15.59
C GLU A 52 7.21 -7.53 14.69
N SER A 53 8.24 -6.76 14.31
CA SER A 53 8.12 -5.51 13.54
C SER A 53 8.01 -5.72 12.02
N ILE A 54 8.45 -6.87 11.48
CA ILE A 54 8.46 -7.16 10.04
C ILE A 54 7.04 -7.13 9.41
N PRO A 55 5.98 -7.72 10.02
CA PRO A 55 4.62 -7.63 9.52
C PRO A 55 4.09 -6.19 9.52
N HIS A 56 4.31 -5.44 10.61
CA HIS A 56 3.82 -4.07 10.77
C HIS A 56 4.43 -3.13 9.72
N HIS A 57 5.75 -3.17 9.56
CA HIS A 57 6.44 -2.39 8.52
C HIS A 57 5.99 -2.79 7.09
N LYS A 58 5.68 -4.07 6.83
CA LYS A 58 5.12 -4.53 5.53
C LYS A 58 3.70 -4.01 5.28
N LYS A 59 2.86 -3.95 6.33
CA LYS A 59 1.53 -3.33 6.29
C LYS A 59 1.63 -1.83 6.02
N GLN A 60 2.55 -1.12 6.68
CA GLN A 60 2.75 0.32 6.48
C GLN A 60 3.12 0.65 5.04
N ILE A 61 4.09 -0.06 4.45
CA ILE A 61 4.47 0.09 3.03
C ILE A 61 3.27 -0.08 2.08
N LEU A 62 2.39 -1.05 2.36
CA LEU A 62 1.18 -1.23 1.57
C LEU A 62 0.25 -0.02 1.72
N ILE A 63 -0.02 0.42 2.96
CA ILE A 63 -0.86 1.60 3.24
C ILE A 63 -0.32 2.85 2.55
N ASP A 64 0.99 3.12 2.67
CA ASP A 64 1.64 4.28 2.06
C ASP A 64 1.51 4.27 0.53
N GLY A 65 1.77 3.12 -0.10
CA GLY A 65 1.62 2.95 -1.55
C GLY A 65 0.16 3.04 -2.03
N LEU A 66 -0.81 2.63 -1.21
CA LEU A 66 -2.24 2.83 -1.49
C LEU A 66 -2.62 4.31 -1.36
N LYS A 67 -2.15 5.02 -0.32
CA LYS A 67 -2.40 6.45 -0.12
C LYS A 67 -1.77 7.30 -1.23
N GLU A 68 -0.51 7.03 -1.61
CA GLU A 68 0.14 7.65 -2.79
C GLU A 68 -0.71 7.45 -4.05
N LYS A 69 -1.21 6.22 -4.27
CA LYS A 69 -2.02 5.92 -5.44
C LYS A 69 -3.37 6.64 -5.44
N TYR A 70 -4.07 6.68 -4.30
CA TYR A 70 -5.38 7.31 -4.20
C TYR A 70 -5.29 8.82 -4.30
N LYS A 71 -4.20 9.43 -3.83
CA LYS A 71 -3.90 10.85 -4.06
C LYS A 71 -3.92 11.21 -5.55
N LEU A 72 -3.29 10.40 -6.40
CA LEU A 72 -3.37 10.56 -7.85
C LEU A 72 -4.77 10.40 -8.45
N TYR A 73 -5.72 9.79 -7.73
CA TYR A 73 -7.12 9.68 -8.18
C TYR A 73 -7.97 10.84 -7.68
N TYR A 74 -7.86 11.21 -6.39
CA TYR A 74 -8.68 12.24 -5.81
C TYR A 74 -8.18 13.66 -6.10
N ASP A 75 -6.90 13.89 -6.37
CA ASP A 75 -6.36 15.21 -6.80
C ASP A 75 -6.49 15.44 -8.32
N SER A 76 -6.97 14.44 -9.08
CA SER A 76 -7.05 14.47 -10.55
C SER A 76 -8.48 14.40 -11.08
N VAL A 77 -9.46 14.94 -10.34
CA VAL A 77 -10.86 14.93 -10.78
C VAL A 77 -11.10 16.03 -11.81
N LYS A 78 -11.81 15.68 -12.89
CA LYS A 78 -12.35 16.62 -13.88
C LYS A 78 -13.88 16.63 -13.72
N PRO A 79 -14.48 17.69 -13.15
CA PRO A 79 -15.92 17.72 -12.88
C PRO A 79 -16.75 17.78 -14.17
N LEU A 80 -16.20 18.34 -15.24
CA LEU A 80 -16.86 18.54 -16.53
C LEU A 80 -16.00 17.97 -17.67
N PRO A 81 -16.55 17.19 -18.63
CA PRO A 81 -15.76 16.53 -19.68
C PRO A 81 -14.95 17.48 -20.57
N TYR A 82 -15.41 18.73 -20.72
CA TYR A 82 -14.81 19.78 -21.54
C TYR A 82 -13.79 20.65 -20.80
N ILE A 83 -13.76 20.63 -19.46
CA ILE A 83 -12.71 21.30 -18.67
C ILE A 83 -11.58 20.31 -18.49
N GLN A 84 -10.56 20.41 -19.34
CA GLN A 84 -9.44 19.47 -19.39
C GLN A 84 -8.09 20.05 -18.99
N ASP A 85 -7.98 21.38 -18.94
CA ASP A 85 -6.82 22.17 -18.51
C ASP A 85 -6.58 22.11 -17.00
N ARG A 86 -7.62 21.86 -16.21
CA ARG A 86 -7.57 21.84 -14.75
C ARG A 86 -7.90 20.48 -14.17
N LEU A 87 -7.24 20.19 -13.05
CA LEU A 87 -7.48 19.04 -12.18
C LEU A 87 -7.87 19.58 -10.81
N TYR A 88 -8.87 18.96 -10.20
CA TYR A 88 -9.41 19.37 -8.91
C TYR A 88 -9.26 18.25 -7.88
N CYS A 89 -9.02 18.64 -6.63
CA CYS A 89 -9.16 17.74 -5.49
C CYS A 89 -10.65 17.45 -5.26
N VAL A 90 -11.02 16.19 -5.08
CA VAL A 90 -12.42 15.78 -4.85
C VAL A 90 -13.04 16.59 -3.71
N ASN A 91 -12.30 16.78 -2.60
CA ASN A 91 -12.77 17.49 -1.42
C ASN A 91 -13.06 18.98 -1.67
N THR A 92 -12.55 19.58 -2.75
CA THR A 92 -12.84 20.99 -3.12
C THR A 92 -14.06 21.15 -4.01
N ILE A 93 -14.56 20.06 -4.60
CA ILE A 93 -15.70 20.06 -5.54
C ILE A 93 -16.83 19.12 -5.11
N PHE A 94 -16.62 18.32 -4.06
CA PHE A 94 -17.61 17.43 -3.51
C PHE A 94 -18.68 18.25 -2.79
N VAL A 95 -19.91 18.11 -3.26
CA VAL A 95 -21.11 18.60 -2.58
C VAL A 95 -21.87 17.38 -2.13
N GLU A 96 -22.26 17.36 -0.86
CA GLU A 96 -23.03 16.27 -0.30
C GLU A 96 -24.40 16.16 -1.01
N SER A 97 -24.70 14.96 -1.48
CA SER A 97 -25.95 14.63 -2.17
C SER A 97 -26.76 13.72 -1.27
N GLY A 98 -28.09 13.89 -1.26
CA GLY A 98 -28.98 13.07 -0.43
C GLY A 98 -28.82 11.59 -0.78
N VAL A 99 -28.35 10.81 0.18
CA VAL A 99 -28.25 9.35 0.07
C VAL A 99 -29.46 8.74 0.75
N VAL A 100 -30.11 7.78 0.09
CA VAL A 100 -31.18 6.98 0.69
C VAL A 100 -30.69 5.56 0.93
N ALA A 101 -31.11 4.97 2.05
CA ALA A 101 -30.87 3.58 2.40
C ALA A 101 -32.19 2.80 2.33
N LEU A 102 -32.14 1.59 1.76
CA LEU A 102 -33.22 0.62 1.90
C LEU A 102 -33.41 0.29 3.39
N SER A 103 -34.59 0.57 3.94
CA SER A 103 -34.93 0.35 5.35
C SER A 103 -34.95 -1.13 5.75
N ASP A 104 -34.79 -1.43 7.03
CA ASP A 104 -34.85 -2.81 7.56
C ASP A 104 -36.21 -3.50 7.33
N SER A 105 -37.29 -2.73 7.17
CA SER A 105 -38.63 -3.26 6.92
C SER A 105 -38.81 -3.81 5.49
N ALA A 106 -37.93 -3.45 4.56
CA ALA A 106 -38.04 -3.83 3.16
C ALA A 106 -37.58 -5.28 2.93
N THR A 107 -38.54 -6.20 2.91
CA THR A 107 -38.31 -7.64 2.65
C THR A 107 -37.91 -7.95 1.21
N SER A 108 -37.99 -6.98 0.29
CA SER A 108 -37.55 -7.12 -1.10
C SER A 108 -37.06 -5.80 -1.69
N TYR A 109 -36.14 -5.89 -2.65
CA TYR A 109 -35.71 -4.78 -3.48
C TYR A 109 -36.63 -4.67 -4.70
N GLY A 110 -37.34 -3.55 -4.85
CA GLY A 110 -38.36 -3.40 -5.90
C GLY A 110 -39.18 -2.12 -5.75
N LYS A 111 -40.36 -2.07 -6.41
CA LYS A 111 -41.26 -0.90 -6.37
C LYS A 111 -41.80 -0.58 -4.97
N ASP A 112 -41.98 -1.61 -4.15
CA ASP A 112 -42.59 -1.51 -2.81
C ASP A 112 -41.53 -1.41 -1.69
N ALA A 113 -40.27 -1.17 -2.08
CA ALA A 113 -39.16 -0.95 -1.16
C ALA A 113 -39.33 0.38 -0.41
N SER A 114 -39.36 0.32 0.91
CA SER A 114 -39.29 1.48 1.80
C SER A 114 -37.85 1.99 1.92
N TRP A 115 -37.64 3.25 1.51
CA TRP A 115 -36.35 3.94 1.53
C TRP A 115 -36.35 5.05 2.59
N GLU A 116 -35.29 5.10 3.38
CA GLU A 116 -35.06 6.11 4.41
C GLU A 116 -33.93 7.05 3.97
N GLN A 117 -34.08 8.34 4.23
CA GLN A 117 -33.05 9.33 3.94
C GLN A 117 -31.96 9.29 5.01
N LEU A 118 -30.70 9.20 4.59
CA LEU A 118 -29.55 9.42 5.47
C LEU A 118 -29.26 10.92 5.57
N ASP A 119 -29.02 11.40 6.79
CA ASP A 119 -28.60 12.79 7.04
C ASP A 119 -27.25 13.14 6.37
N SER A 120 -26.39 12.13 6.18
CA SER A 120 -25.07 12.29 5.56
C SER A 120 -24.58 11.01 4.90
N TYR A 121 -23.72 11.13 3.87
CA TYR A 121 -22.97 10.01 3.31
C TYR A 121 -22.06 9.33 4.36
N LYS A 122 -21.68 10.06 5.42
CA LYS A 122 -20.92 9.50 6.55
C LYS A 122 -21.69 8.37 7.26
N ASN A 123 -23.02 8.37 7.18
CA ASN A 123 -23.86 7.34 7.79
C ASN A 123 -24.05 6.09 6.92
N ILE A 124 -23.46 6.01 5.71
CA ILE A 124 -23.57 4.84 4.81
C ILE A 124 -23.14 3.53 5.48
N PHE A 125 -22.23 3.58 6.46
CA PHE A 125 -21.71 2.42 7.18
C PHE A 125 -22.20 2.32 8.64
N ASN A 126 -22.82 3.36 9.19
CA ASN A 126 -23.19 3.49 10.61
C ASN A 126 -24.51 2.78 10.99
N ASP A 127 -25.03 1.95 10.09
CA ASP A 127 -26.26 1.18 10.29
C ASP A 127 -25.92 -0.15 11.01
N PRO A 128 -26.35 -0.33 12.29
CA PRO A 128 -26.06 -1.51 13.10
C PRO A 128 -27.00 -2.69 12.82
N HIS A 129 -28.11 -2.47 12.11
CA HIS A 129 -29.12 -3.49 11.81
C HIS A 129 -28.77 -4.24 10.52
N ARG A 130 -28.11 -3.56 9.57
CA ARG A 130 -27.48 -4.17 8.39
C ARG A 130 -26.30 -5.08 8.75
N ARG A 131 -26.61 -6.35 9.03
CA ARG A 131 -25.65 -7.46 9.22
C ARG A 131 -24.83 -7.84 7.96
N CYS A 132 -24.88 -7.06 6.89
CA CYS A 132 -24.24 -7.37 5.61
C CYS A 132 -22.96 -6.55 5.37
N ASN A 133 -21.82 -7.24 5.27
CA ASN A 133 -20.53 -6.61 4.94
C ASN A 133 -20.50 -6.02 3.51
N ARG A 134 -21.42 -6.43 2.63
CA ARG A 134 -21.54 -5.92 1.26
C ARG A 134 -22.64 -4.86 1.20
N ARG A 135 -22.23 -3.60 1.05
CA ARG A 135 -23.12 -2.47 0.71
C ARG A 135 -23.04 -2.20 -0.81
N ILE A 136 -24.15 -1.82 -1.42
CA ILE A 136 -24.24 -1.45 -2.85
C ILE A 136 -24.71 0.00 -2.91
N ILE A 137 -24.03 0.83 -3.71
CA ILE A 137 -24.40 2.24 -3.95
C ILE A 137 -24.89 2.35 -5.39
N GLU A 138 -26.14 2.76 -5.55
CA GLU A 138 -26.86 2.78 -6.83
C GLU A 138 -27.25 4.20 -7.23
N GLY A 139 -27.95 4.34 -8.35
CA GLY A 139 -28.30 5.62 -8.98
C GLY A 139 -27.84 5.68 -10.44
N GLU A 140 -28.36 6.65 -11.18
CA GLU A 140 -28.17 6.75 -12.63
C GLU A 140 -26.74 7.18 -13.04
N PRO A 141 -26.34 7.05 -14.32
CA PRO A 141 -25.14 7.68 -14.85
C PRO A 141 -25.10 9.18 -14.52
N GLY A 142 -23.93 9.72 -14.16
CA GLY A 142 -23.78 11.13 -13.79
C GLY A 142 -24.05 11.48 -12.31
N TYR A 143 -24.76 10.64 -11.54
CA TYR A 143 -25.10 10.88 -10.11
C TYR A 143 -23.90 10.83 -9.12
N GLY A 144 -22.67 11.10 -9.56
CA GLY A 144 -21.54 11.26 -8.65
C GLY A 144 -21.07 10.01 -7.89
N LYS A 145 -21.62 8.80 -8.13
CA LYS A 145 -21.21 7.55 -7.42
C LYS A 145 -19.69 7.34 -7.35
N SER A 146 -18.98 7.57 -8.45
CA SER A 146 -17.51 7.48 -8.49
C SER A 146 -16.83 8.63 -7.72
N THR A 147 -17.42 9.82 -7.70
CA THR A 147 -16.98 10.98 -6.91
C THR A 147 -17.13 10.71 -5.41
N LEU A 148 -18.27 10.18 -4.96
CA LEU A 148 -18.48 9.73 -3.58
C LEU A 148 -17.46 8.66 -3.17
N THR A 149 -17.18 7.70 -4.06
CA THR A 149 -16.14 6.68 -3.81
C THR A 149 -14.73 7.31 -3.66
N LEU A 150 -14.45 8.40 -4.37
CA LEU A 150 -13.20 9.14 -4.24
C LEU A 150 -13.17 10.03 -2.99
N GLN A 151 -14.30 10.59 -2.55
CA GLN A 151 -14.40 11.31 -1.28
C GLN A 151 -14.09 10.37 -0.11
N LEU A 152 -14.74 9.19 -0.06
CA LEU A 152 -14.44 8.15 0.92
C LEU A 152 -12.95 7.77 0.95
N ALA A 153 -12.30 7.67 -0.22
CA ALA A 153 -10.87 7.41 -0.30
C ALA A 153 -10.00 8.60 0.15
N TYR A 154 -10.43 9.84 -0.09
CA TYR A 154 -9.80 11.04 0.43
C TYR A 154 -9.88 11.08 1.96
N ASP A 155 -11.05 10.82 2.54
CA ASP A 155 -11.28 10.84 3.98
C ASP A 155 -10.38 9.84 4.70
N TRP A 156 -10.30 8.60 4.18
CA TRP A 156 -9.42 7.54 4.67
C TRP A 156 -7.91 7.88 4.51
N CYS A 157 -7.54 8.51 3.39
CA CYS A 157 -6.15 8.93 3.19
C CYS A 157 -5.71 9.99 4.20
N ASN A 158 -6.58 10.95 4.53
CA ASN A 158 -6.26 12.09 5.38
C ASN A 158 -6.65 11.91 6.86
N GLY A 159 -7.34 10.82 7.23
CA GLY A 159 -7.71 10.54 8.63
C GLY A 159 -8.81 11.45 9.15
N VAL A 160 -9.83 11.72 8.33
CA VAL A 160 -11.00 12.51 8.74
C VAL A 160 -11.77 11.74 9.82
N GLN A 161 -11.93 12.34 11.01
CA GLN A 161 -12.43 11.63 12.20
C GLN A 161 -13.87 11.13 12.03
N ASP A 162 -14.76 11.93 11.47
CA ASP A 162 -16.14 11.52 11.18
C ASP A 162 -16.26 10.66 9.89
N SER A 163 -15.16 10.12 9.37
CA SER A 163 -15.21 9.29 8.18
C SER A 163 -15.89 7.96 8.50
N PRO A 164 -16.79 7.46 7.64
CA PRO A 164 -17.28 6.08 7.74
C PRO A 164 -16.18 5.01 7.61
N LEU A 165 -14.96 5.42 7.24
CA LEU A 165 -13.79 4.56 7.09
C LEU A 165 -12.70 4.86 8.13
N ALA A 166 -12.99 5.59 9.21
CA ALA A 166 -12.02 5.94 10.25
C ALA A 166 -11.37 4.69 10.89
N ASP A 167 -12.16 3.66 11.19
CA ASP A 167 -11.70 2.38 11.77
C ASP A 167 -11.09 1.41 10.75
N VAL A 168 -11.03 1.76 9.46
CA VAL A 168 -10.59 0.86 8.39
C VAL A 168 -9.07 0.91 8.24
N GLU A 169 -8.37 -0.14 8.67
CA GLU A 169 -6.90 -0.20 8.59
C GLU A 169 -6.35 -0.13 7.15
N ILE A 170 -7.03 -0.77 6.18
CA ILE A 170 -6.57 -0.91 4.79
C ILE A 170 -7.76 -0.77 3.84
N LEU A 171 -7.79 0.30 3.05
CA LEU A 171 -8.79 0.50 2.00
C LEU A 171 -8.26 0.00 0.65
N ILE A 172 -9.01 -0.86 -0.05
CA ILE A 172 -8.67 -1.37 -1.40
C ILE A 172 -9.69 -0.88 -2.44
N LEU A 173 -9.35 0.18 -3.17
CA LEU A 173 -10.19 0.79 -4.21
C LEU A 173 -9.84 0.25 -5.60
N LEU A 174 -10.60 -0.73 -6.09
CA LEU A 174 -10.43 -1.31 -7.43
C LEU A 174 -11.49 -0.80 -8.40
N ARG A 175 -11.06 -0.18 -9.51
CA ARG A 175 -11.94 0.18 -10.62
C ARG A 175 -12.32 -1.08 -11.41
N LEU A 176 -13.53 -1.59 -11.22
CA LEU A 176 -14.00 -2.86 -11.80
C LEU A 176 -13.76 -2.98 -13.31
N ARG A 177 -13.93 -1.88 -14.07
CA ARG A 177 -13.62 -1.79 -15.52
C ARG A 177 -12.18 -2.15 -15.92
N GLN A 178 -11.24 -2.22 -14.96
CA GLN A 178 -9.85 -2.62 -15.21
C GLN A 178 -9.59 -4.11 -14.91
N LEU A 179 -10.53 -4.83 -14.31
CA LEU A 179 -10.31 -6.18 -13.76
C LEU A 179 -10.48 -7.31 -14.79
N GLY A 180 -11.11 -7.08 -15.93
CA GLY A 180 -11.48 -8.13 -16.89
C GLY A 180 -10.34 -9.03 -17.39
N ASN A 181 -9.10 -8.53 -17.36
CA ASN A 181 -7.90 -9.29 -17.77
C ASN A 181 -7.00 -9.68 -16.59
N VAL A 182 -7.55 -9.86 -15.38
CA VAL A 182 -6.78 -10.13 -14.16
C VAL A 182 -7.33 -11.32 -13.36
N SER A 183 -6.52 -12.38 -13.28
CA SER A 183 -6.89 -13.68 -12.69
C SER A 183 -6.94 -13.73 -11.15
N SER A 184 -6.76 -12.62 -10.43
CA SER A 184 -6.89 -12.57 -8.96
C SER A 184 -6.84 -11.13 -8.41
N ILE A 185 -7.51 -10.90 -7.28
CA ILE A 185 -7.44 -9.63 -6.53
C ILE A 185 -5.99 -9.26 -6.20
N TYR A 186 -5.15 -10.22 -5.78
CA TYR A 186 -3.71 -10.01 -5.57
C TYR A 186 -3.02 -9.37 -6.79
N ARG A 187 -3.22 -9.94 -7.99
CA ARG A 187 -2.64 -9.39 -9.23
C ARG A 187 -3.23 -8.02 -9.57
N ALA A 188 -4.49 -7.75 -9.21
CA ALA A 188 -5.12 -6.45 -9.44
C ALA A 188 -4.52 -5.36 -8.54
N ILE A 189 -4.41 -5.62 -7.23
CA ILE A 189 -3.77 -4.70 -6.26
C ILE A 189 -2.32 -4.43 -6.70
N LYS A 190 -1.54 -5.49 -6.98
CA LYS A 190 -0.15 -5.36 -7.42
C LYS A 190 -0.01 -4.61 -8.75
N ARG A 191 -0.90 -4.83 -9.73
CA ARG A 191 -0.79 -4.22 -11.07
C ARG A 191 -1.29 -2.78 -11.12
N TYR A 192 -2.37 -2.46 -10.42
CA TYR A 192 -3.07 -1.16 -10.56
C TYR A 192 -2.82 -0.21 -9.41
N LEU A 193 -2.61 -0.73 -8.18
CA LEU A 193 -2.49 0.09 -6.99
C LEU A 193 -1.03 0.30 -6.59
N VAL A 194 -0.27 -0.78 -6.40
CA VAL A 194 1.12 -0.73 -5.91
C VAL A 194 2.14 -1.37 -6.88
N PRO A 195 2.21 -0.93 -8.16
CA PRO A 195 3.06 -1.56 -9.19
C PRO A 195 4.56 -1.40 -8.96
N LYS A 196 4.99 -0.27 -8.37
CA LYS A 196 6.40 0.01 -8.08
C LYS A 196 6.91 -0.70 -6.83
N GLU A 197 6.01 -1.09 -5.93
CA GLU A 197 6.38 -1.51 -4.59
C GLU A 197 6.74 -3.00 -4.54
N TYR A 198 8.00 -3.33 -4.84
CA TYR A 198 8.50 -4.70 -4.94
C TYR A 198 8.36 -5.53 -3.65
N ARG A 199 8.26 -4.89 -2.47
CA ARG A 199 8.17 -5.55 -1.16
C ARG A 199 6.77 -6.12 -0.90
N VAL A 200 5.72 -5.60 -1.56
CA VAL A 200 4.36 -6.19 -1.53
C VAL A 200 4.32 -7.48 -2.34
N ARG A 201 4.32 -8.62 -1.64
CA ARG A 201 4.21 -9.99 -2.17
C ARG A 201 2.86 -10.62 -1.83
N ARG A 202 2.55 -11.77 -2.47
CA ARG A 202 1.29 -12.52 -2.27
C ARG A 202 1.10 -12.97 -0.81
N GLU A 203 2.18 -13.27 -0.09
CA GLU A 203 2.13 -13.66 1.32
C GLU A 203 1.52 -12.56 2.22
N ILE A 204 1.72 -11.28 1.89
CA ILE A 204 1.25 -10.15 2.69
C ILE A 204 -0.26 -9.97 2.50
N LEU A 205 -0.71 -10.00 1.24
CA LEU A 205 -2.13 -9.91 0.83
C LEU A 205 -2.90 -11.24 0.98
N ARG A 206 -2.46 -12.10 1.91
CA ARG A 206 -3.13 -13.35 2.33
C ARG A 206 -3.39 -13.40 3.84
N LYS A 207 -2.83 -12.47 4.62
CA LYS A 207 -3.06 -12.32 6.07
C LYS A 207 -4.11 -11.25 6.41
N TYR A 208 -4.59 -10.54 5.39
CA TYR A 208 -5.62 -9.50 5.40
C TYR A 208 -6.50 -9.74 4.17
#